data_AF-A0A929BNL3-F1
#
_entry.id   AF-A0A929BNL3-F1
#
_cell.length_a   1.000
_cell.length_b   1.000
_cell.length_c   1.000
_cell.angle_alpha   90.00
_cell.angle_beta   90.00
_cell.angle_gamma   90.00
#
_symmetry.space_group_name_H-M   'P 1'
#
loop_
_entity.id
_entity.type
_entity.pdbx_description
1 polymer ?
#
loop_
_entity_poly.entity_id
_entity_poly.type
_entity_poly.pdbx_seq_one_letter_code
_entity_poly.pdbx_strand_id
1 'polypeptide(L)'
;MLQDIAAILETCLEQITAGRATVQECLDQYPDLVGELEPLLRAAERAQTMDRPSLAPEARARIEARLLAAAENIPSVQPVR
;
A
#
# COMPACT_ATOMS: atom_id res chain seq x y z
N MET A 1 0.60 23.33 7.76
CA MET A 1 1.85 23.35 6.98
C MET A 1 2.41 21.94 6.75
N LEU A 2 2.70 21.12 7.77
CA LEU A 2 3.15 19.72 7.56
C LEU A 2 2.00 18.70 7.41
N GLN A 3 0.82 19.02 7.98
CA GLN A 3 -0.38 18.21 7.81
C GLN A 3 -0.95 18.30 6.38
N ASP A 4 -0.73 19.44 5.70
CA ASP A 4 -1.26 19.68 4.35
C ASP A 4 -0.47 18.88 3.30
N ILE A 5 0.87 18.84 3.41
CA ILE A 5 1.70 18.07 2.48
C ILE A 5 1.47 16.56 2.60
N ALA A 6 1.28 16.03 3.83
CA ALA A 6 1.00 14.63 4.04
C ALA A 6 -0.33 14.22 3.38
N ALA A 7 -1.38 15.02 3.54
CA ALA A 7 -2.67 14.77 2.91
C ALA A 7 -2.62 14.88 1.38
N ILE A 8 -1.86 15.85 0.85
CA ILE A 8 -1.63 15.99 -0.59
C ILE A 8 -0.87 14.77 -1.13
N LEU A 9 0.21 14.35 -0.46
CA LEU A 9 0.98 13.18 -0.83
C LEU A 9 0.11 11.93 -0.87
N GLU A 10 -0.70 11.70 0.17
CA GLU A 10 -1.59 10.54 0.24
C GLU A 10 -2.60 10.54 -0.92
N THR A 11 -3.20 11.70 -1.22
CA THR A 11 -4.08 11.87 -2.39
C THR A 11 -3.35 11.54 -3.69
N CYS A 12 -2.14 12.07 -3.90
CA CYS A 12 -1.34 11.78 -5.09
C CYS A 12 -1.03 10.28 -5.23
N LEU A 13 -0.63 9.63 -4.13
CA LEU A 13 -0.32 8.19 -4.11
C LEU A 13 -1.55 7.35 -4.46
N GLU A 14 -2.72 7.67 -3.91
CA GLU A 14 -3.97 6.97 -4.23
C GLU A 14 -4.33 7.08 -5.72
N GLN A 15 -4.17 8.27 -6.32
CA GLN A 15 -4.44 8.47 -7.74
C GLN A 15 -3.44 7.71 -8.62
N ILE A 16 -2.15 7.72 -8.26
CA ILE A 16 -1.09 7.02 -8.99
C ILE A 16 -1.28 5.50 -8.92
N THR A 17 -1.51 4.95 -7.72
CA THR A 17 -1.72 3.50 -7.54
C THR A 17 -3.01 3.03 -8.22
N ALA A 18 -4.02 3.89 -8.35
CA ALA A 18 -5.21 3.59 -9.13
C ALA A 18 -5.06 3.78 -10.65
N GLY A 19 -3.89 4.21 -11.14
CA GLY A 19 -3.63 4.48 -12.56
C GLY A 19 -4.38 5.68 -13.12
N ARG A 20 -4.85 6.58 -12.25
CA ARG A 20 -5.62 7.78 -12.63
C ARG A 20 -4.75 9.03 -12.79
N ALA A 21 -3.50 8.98 -12.32
CA ALA A 21 -2.53 10.06 -12.47
C ALA A 21 -1.10 9.50 -12.55
N THR A 22 -0.21 10.30 -13.10
CA THR A 22 1.24 10.11 -13.09
C THR A 22 1.90 11.01 -12.05
N VAL A 23 3.16 10.71 -11.69
CA VAL A 23 3.96 11.58 -10.80
C VAL A 23 4.02 13.01 -11.34
N GLN A 24 4.18 13.19 -12.66
CA GLN A 24 4.26 14.52 -13.25
C GLN A 24 2.94 15.30 -13.13
N GLU A 25 1.81 14.66 -13.42
CA GLU A 25 0.49 15.28 -13.29
C GLU A 25 0.18 15.69 -11.84
N CYS A 26 0.64 14.91 -10.85
CA CYS A 26 0.55 15.28 -9.45
C CYS A 26 1.41 16.50 -9.10
N LEU A 27 2.62 16.62 -9.64
CA LEU A 27 3.50 17.78 -9.41
C LEU A 27 2.95 19.05 -10.07
N ASP A 28 2.37 18.92 -11.27
CA ASP A 28 1.77 20.03 -12.00
C ASP A 28 0.52 20.60 -11.27
N GLN A 29 -0.18 19.78 -10.48
CA GLN A 29 -1.31 20.22 -9.64
C GLN A 29 -0.86 21.02 -8.41
N TYR A 30 0.36 20.84 -7.93
CA TYR A 30 0.89 21.49 -6.73
C TYR A 30 2.27 22.14 -6.99
N PRO A 31 2.34 23.16 -7.87
CA PRO A 31 3.61 23.75 -8.31
C PRO A 31 4.41 24.36 -7.14
N ASP A 32 3.73 24.92 -6.14
CA ASP A 32 4.36 25.52 -4.97
C ASP A 32 5.05 24.50 -4.04
N LEU A 33 4.70 23.22 -4.17
CA LEU A 33 5.16 22.14 -3.30
C LEU A 33 6.09 21.15 -4.01
N VAL A 34 6.46 21.40 -5.28
CA VAL A 34 7.28 20.49 -6.09
C VAL A 34 8.57 20.08 -5.37
N GLY A 35 9.27 21.04 -4.77
CA GLY A 35 10.53 20.78 -4.08
C GLY A 35 10.43 19.78 -2.93
N GLU A 36 9.27 19.69 -2.28
CA GLU A 36 9.02 18.75 -1.18
C GLU A 36 8.31 17.47 -1.66
N LEU A 37 7.38 17.57 -2.62
CA LEU A 37 6.59 16.44 -3.12
C LEU A 37 7.35 15.52 -4.07
N GLU A 38 8.17 16.08 -4.97
CA GLU A 38 8.89 15.30 -5.98
C GLU A 38 9.73 14.16 -5.38
N PRO A 39 10.61 14.40 -4.38
CA PRO A 39 11.42 13.32 -3.82
C PRO A 39 10.56 12.22 -3.20
N LEU A 40 9.43 12.57 -2.58
CA LEU A 40 8.52 11.61 -1.93
C LEU A 40 7.79 10.74 -2.96
N LEU A 41 7.24 11.36 -4.02
CA LEU A 41 6.55 10.64 -5.09
C LEU A 41 7.52 9.74 -5.88
N ARG A 42 8.73 10.22 -6.18
CA ARG A 42 9.77 9.42 -6.83
C ARG A 42 10.29 8.28 -5.96
N ALA A 43 10.31 8.44 -4.64
CA ALA A 43 10.64 7.35 -3.73
C ALA A 43 9.54 6.27 -3.74
N ALA A 44 8.27 6.67 -3.72
CA ALA A 44 7.14 5.76 -3.81
C ALA A 44 7.11 4.99 -5.15
N GLU A 45 7.39 5.65 -6.27
CA GLU A 45 7.51 5.03 -7.59
C GLU A 45 8.59 3.92 -7.59
N ARG A 46 9.77 4.21 -7.03
CA ARG A 46 10.84 3.20 -6.88
C ARG A 46 10.45 2.05 -5.95
N ALA A 47 9.78 2.35 -4.84
CA ALA A 47 9.33 1.32 -3.91
C ALA A 47 8.29 0.36 -4.54
N GLN A 48 7.47 0.86 -5.47
CA GLN A 48 6.49 0.03 -6.19
C GLN A 48 7.14 -0.88 -7.25
N THR A 49 8.28 -0.50 -7.81
CA THR A 49 8.99 -1.31 -8.82
C THR A 49 10.00 -2.29 -8.21
N MET A 50 10.25 -2.22 -6.89
CA MET A 50 11.10 -3.20 -6.21
C MET A 50 10.44 -4.58 -6.19
N ASP A 51 11.27 -5.61 -6.37
CA ASP A 51 10.83 -7.00 -6.24
C ASP A 51 10.25 -7.23 -4.84
N ARG A 52 8.98 -7.60 -4.80
CA ARG A 52 8.32 -7.94 -3.54
C ARG A 52 8.86 -9.30 -3.07
N PRO A 53 9.30 -9.41 -1.81
CA PRO A 53 9.69 -10.70 -1.26
C PRO A 53 8.50 -11.66 -1.36
N SER A 54 8.72 -12.78 -2.04
CA SER A 54 7.74 -13.85 -2.17
C SER A 54 8.07 -14.98 -1.20
N LEU A 55 7.03 -15.64 -0.70
CA LEU A 55 7.20 -16.86 0.08
C LEU A 55 7.59 -18.02 -0.85
N ALA A 56 8.58 -18.82 -0.42
CA ALA A 56 8.83 -20.10 -1.06
C ALA A 56 7.56 -20.97 -1.01
N PRO A 57 7.26 -21.77 -2.05
CA PRO A 57 6.04 -22.58 -2.12
C PRO A 57 5.83 -23.47 -0.87
N GLU A 58 6.90 -24.04 -0.33
CA GLU A 58 6.87 -24.90 0.86
C GLU A 58 6.53 -24.12 2.12
N ALA A 59 7.04 -22.89 2.25
CA ALA A 59 6.71 -22.01 3.36
C ALA A 59 5.24 -21.59 3.32
N ARG A 60 4.71 -21.31 2.12
CA ARG A 60 3.30 -20.98 1.91
C ARG A 60 2.38 -22.15 2.29
N ALA A 61 2.68 -23.36 1.82
CA ALA A 61 1.90 -24.57 2.15
C ALA A 61 1.90 -24.85 3.66
N ARG A 62 3.04 -24.64 4.34
CA ARG A 62 3.14 -24.81 5.79
C ARG A 62 2.31 -23.78 6.56
N ILE A 63 2.27 -22.53 6.10
CA ILE A 63 1.44 -21.47 6.70
C ILE A 63 -0.03 -21.83 6.53
N GLU A 64 -0.43 -22.25 5.33
CA GLU A 64 -1.81 -22.64 5.02
C GLU A 64 -2.29 -23.81 5.89
N ALA A 65 -1.49 -24.88 6.01
CA ALA A 65 -1.82 -26.02 6.87
C ALA A 65 -2.01 -25.61 8.34
N ARG A 66 -1.16 -24.70 8.84
CA ARG A 66 -1.28 -24.18 10.22
C ARG A 66 -2.54 -23.32 10.41
N LEU A 67 -2.88 -22.49 9.42
CA LEU A 67 -4.10 -21.67 9.45
C LEU A 67 -5.36 -22.55 9.48
N LEU A 68 -5.41 -23.60 8.65
CA LEU A 68 -6.53 -24.54 8.62
C LEU A 68 -6.68 -25.31 9.93
N ALA A 69 -5.59 -25.86 10.48
CA ALA A 69 -5.62 -26.55 11.77
C ALA A 69 -6.01 -25.62 12.93
N ALA A 70 -5.64 -24.34 12.88
CA ALA A 70 -6.07 -23.36 13.87
C ALA A 70 -7.57 -23.06 13.73
N ALA A 71 -8.09 -22.96 12.50
CA ALA A 71 -9.50 -22.68 12.21
C ALA A 71 -10.45 -23.76 12.75
N GLU A 72 -10.04 -25.03 12.72
CA GLU A 72 -10.80 -26.15 13.32
C GLU A 72 -11.00 -25.98 14.84
N ASN A 73 -10.12 -25.23 15.50
CA ASN A 73 -10.15 -24.98 16.94
C ASN A 73 -10.75 -23.61 17.32
N ILE A 74 -11.22 -22.82 16.33
CA ILE A 74 -11.92 -21.57 16.61
C ILE A 74 -13.35 -21.92 17.05
N PRO A 75 -13.78 -21.59 18.28
CA PRO A 75 -15.17 -21.81 18.70
C PRO A 75 -16.10 -21.05 17.76
N SER A 76 -17.15 -21.73 17.27
CA SER A 76 -18.14 -21.13 16.40
C SER A 76 -18.79 -19.93 17.10
N VAL A 77 -18.66 -18.75 16.49
CA VAL A 77 -19.42 -17.57 16.90
C VAL A 77 -20.88 -17.86 16.56
N GLN A 78 -21.67 -18.28 17.55
CA GLN A 78 -23.11 -18.38 17.34
C GLN A 78 -23.68 -16.99 17.13
N PRO A 79 -24.48 -16.76 16.07
CA PRO A 79 -25.17 -15.49 15.90
C PRO A 79 -26.16 -15.32 17.06
N VAL A 80 -26.04 -14.21 17.78
CA VAL A 80 -27.00 -13.79 18.81
C VAL A 80 -28.34 -13.58 18.12
N ARG A 81 -29.35 -14.37 18.50
CA ARG A 81 -30.74 -14.22 18.04
C ARG A 81 -31.43 -13.05 18.70
#